data_AF-A0A8J5WSY1-F1
#
_entry.id   AF-A0A8J5WSY1-F1
#
_cell.length_a   1.000
_cell.length_b   1.000
_cell.length_c   1.000
_cell.angle_alpha   90.00
_cell.angle_beta   90.00
_cell.angle_gamma   90.00
#
_symmetry.space_group_name_H-M   'P 1'
#
loop_
_entity.id
_entity.type
_entity.pdbx_description
1 polymer ?
#
loop_
_entity_poly.entity_id
_entity_poly.type
_entity_poly.pdbx_seq_one_letter_code
_entity_poly.pdbx_strand_id
1 'polypeptide(L)'
;MRLAGAPAKPTRFRISAGAYTLLPPAFVIPEPAGQHHLSLRRRILIGPAGYSVITLQKLICTMSSLNCLRKYRVRVAFPYANAILRASLEKGCPQKSLSDYNSMLHFTAFCPDYRTYVLLLKACAKCSDLYAAMEIHSHLTKRGLLSNQHIATHLFKLYIDHDRLMEACELFWLMLEWNTDPFHGNLMLTGFLKHGQLEKAYQIFRRMPVKDLISWNSMIAGAVRSSYPKEAMNIFSKLINSGLVPDAFSFSSVLSACARAGARCYGVWVHQLMVEVGVEMNHILSSALVDMYAKCGRIDMAIGIFKTIKRNHVSVWNAIICGLAAHGLGSDVVMFFHDMESVGLVPDGVTFLALLTACSHCGMVEEARQYFEVMATKYSITPKVEHYGAMVDTLSRAGLLDEAYGLVRSMKIKPDAVIWRTLFNACCRYRQTKLGEITFEEMMCLGSGDYTLLSNFYSSANRWDDSEEVWRERKKKRIRKTKGLSWVELGGSIHAFKAGGRSHPDTDGIYQVLHGLSKRAKVEGYTPLTELVMKDVSEEEREENLTVHSEKLAVAYSVLKTGPGTEIMVSKNLQTCSDCHEWMKIISKVLCRVIIMRDRVRFHRFEGGCCSCDDYW
;
A
#
# COMPACT_ATOMS: atom_id res chain seq x y z
N MET A 1 -2.47 37.60 46.76
CA MET A 1 -3.93 37.74 46.56
C MET A 1 -4.43 36.56 45.75
N ARG A 2 -5.32 35.74 46.33
CA ARG A 2 -6.03 34.64 45.66
C ARG A 2 -7.02 35.23 44.65
N LEU A 3 -7.01 34.76 43.41
CA LEU A 3 -8.21 34.76 42.57
C LEU A 3 -8.27 33.46 41.77
N ALA A 4 -9.35 32.72 42.00
CA ALA A 4 -9.69 31.45 41.40
C ALA A 4 -10.14 31.66 39.94
N GLY A 5 -9.55 30.91 39.01
CA GLY A 5 -10.02 30.77 37.63
C GLY A 5 -10.83 29.48 37.50
N ALA A 6 -12.12 29.62 37.19
CA ALA A 6 -13.04 28.51 36.94
C ALA A 6 -12.58 27.62 35.76
N PRO A 7 -12.84 26.30 35.78
CA PRO A 7 -12.50 25.43 34.66
C PRO A 7 -13.40 25.72 33.45
N ALA A 8 -12.77 25.99 32.31
CA ALA A 8 -13.44 26.15 31.02
C ALA A 8 -14.19 24.85 30.66
N LYS A 9 -15.50 24.96 30.47
CA LYS A 9 -16.34 23.87 29.96
C LYS A 9 -15.90 23.52 28.53
N PRO A 10 -15.85 22.24 28.13
CA PRO A 10 -15.58 21.86 26.75
C PRO A 10 -16.72 22.36 25.86
N THR A 11 -16.36 23.17 24.86
CA THR A 11 -17.26 23.59 23.77
C THR A 11 -17.75 22.35 23.03
N ARG A 12 -18.98 21.92 23.34
CA ARG A 12 -19.74 20.98 22.51
C ARG A 12 -20.03 21.66 21.17
N PHE A 13 -19.40 21.21 20.10
CA PHE A 13 -19.85 21.49 18.75
C PHE A 13 -21.27 20.94 18.59
N ARG A 14 -22.27 21.82 18.59
CA ARG A 14 -23.65 21.50 18.21
C ARG A 14 -23.71 21.55 16.69
N ILE A 15 -23.66 20.40 16.04
CA ILE A 15 -24.00 20.26 14.62
C ILE A 15 -25.43 19.72 14.57
N SER A 16 -26.32 20.48 13.93
CA SER A 16 -27.74 20.17 13.79
C SER A 16 -27.95 18.84 13.08
N ALA A 17 -28.75 17.96 13.69
CA ALA A 17 -29.23 16.74 13.07
C ALA A 17 -30.15 17.08 11.89
N GLY A 18 -29.62 17.00 10.68
CA GLY A 18 -30.36 16.96 9.43
C GLY A 18 -29.86 15.77 8.64
N ALA A 19 -30.76 14.84 8.31
CA ALA A 19 -30.45 13.69 7.46
C ALA A 19 -30.02 14.19 6.07
N TYR A 20 -28.71 14.24 5.83
CA TYR A 20 -28.13 14.42 4.51
C TYR A 20 -27.29 13.18 4.21
N THR A 21 -27.73 12.41 3.21
CA THR A 21 -26.94 11.39 2.54
C THR A 21 -25.71 12.06 1.93
N LEU A 22 -24.60 12.07 2.67
CA LEU A 22 -23.29 12.44 2.14
C LEU A 22 -22.85 11.35 1.17
N LEU A 23 -23.28 11.47 -0.10
CA LEU A 23 -22.68 10.72 -1.19
C LEU A 23 -21.16 10.98 -1.19
N PRO A 24 -20.32 9.95 -1.44
CA PRO A 24 -18.89 10.18 -1.60
C PRO A 24 -18.67 11.24 -2.70
N PRO A 25 -17.65 12.11 -2.58
CA PRO A 25 -17.35 13.08 -3.63
C PRO A 25 -17.25 12.37 -4.99
N ALA A 26 -17.91 12.94 -6.00
CA ALA A 26 -17.99 12.35 -7.34
C ALA A 26 -16.58 12.23 -7.95
N PHE A 27 -15.99 11.05 -7.82
CA PHE A 27 -14.70 10.74 -8.42
C PHE A 27 -14.93 10.40 -9.89
N VAL A 28 -14.98 11.42 -10.76
CA VAL A 28 -14.96 11.21 -12.21
C VAL A 28 -13.54 10.80 -12.60
N ILE A 29 -13.37 9.53 -12.96
CA ILE A 29 -12.11 8.99 -13.47
C ILE A 29 -12.04 9.28 -14.98
N PRO A 30 -11.04 10.02 -15.48
CA PRO A 30 -10.67 9.92 -16.89
C PRO A 30 -10.10 8.53 -17.12
N GLU A 31 -10.74 7.74 -17.98
CA GLU A 31 -10.17 6.48 -18.47
C GLU A 31 -8.76 6.76 -19.02
N PRO A 32 -7.74 5.96 -18.66
CA PRO A 32 -6.46 6.03 -19.35
C PRO A 32 -6.67 5.59 -20.79
N ALA A 33 -6.60 6.55 -21.72
CA ALA A 33 -6.49 6.26 -23.15
C ALA A 33 -5.33 5.27 -23.38
N GLY A 34 -5.66 4.05 -23.78
CA GLY A 34 -4.70 3.05 -24.23
C GLY A 34 -4.44 1.90 -23.26
N GLN A 35 -5.46 1.10 -22.95
CA GLN A 35 -5.29 -0.35 -22.82
C GLN A 35 -6.44 -1.03 -23.56
N HIS A 36 -6.07 -1.91 -24.49
CA HIS A 36 -6.99 -2.58 -25.41
C HIS A 36 -8.11 -3.31 -24.66
N HIS A 37 -9.31 -2.75 -24.74
CA HIS A 37 -10.54 -3.52 -24.59
C HIS A 37 -10.60 -4.53 -25.74
N LEU A 38 -10.34 -5.81 -25.44
CA LEU A 38 -10.84 -6.90 -26.27
C LEU A 38 -12.36 -6.97 -26.10
N SER A 39 -13.05 -6.12 -26.86
CA SER A 39 -14.49 -6.20 -27.08
C SER A 39 -14.78 -7.42 -27.95
N LEU A 40 -15.02 -8.59 -27.34
CA LEU A 40 -15.68 -9.69 -28.03
C LEU A 40 -17.18 -9.39 -28.09
N ARG A 41 -17.57 -8.69 -29.16
CA ARG A 41 -18.96 -8.57 -29.59
C ARG A 41 -19.55 -9.97 -29.81
N ARG A 42 -20.68 -10.22 -29.17
CA ARG A 42 -21.60 -11.31 -29.51
C ARG A 42 -21.92 -11.27 -31.00
N ARG A 43 -21.62 -12.35 -31.73
CA ARG A 43 -22.38 -12.72 -32.93
C ARG A 43 -23.26 -13.89 -32.55
N ILE A 44 -24.55 -13.58 -32.47
CA ILE A 44 -25.65 -14.53 -32.55
C ILE A 44 -25.59 -15.11 -33.96
N LEU A 45 -25.30 -16.40 -34.08
CA LEU A 45 -25.58 -17.19 -35.27
C LEU A 45 -26.53 -18.31 -34.84
N ILE A 46 -27.77 -18.14 -35.26
CA ILE A 46 -28.84 -19.12 -35.24
C ILE A 46 -28.46 -20.21 -36.25
N GLY A 47 -28.54 -21.47 -35.81
CA GLY A 47 -28.49 -22.66 -36.66
C GLY A 47 -28.99 -23.88 -35.88
N PRO A 48 -29.83 -24.75 -36.47
CA PRO A 48 -30.86 -25.51 -35.75
C PRO A 48 -30.52 -27.00 -35.55
N ALA A 49 -31.41 -27.69 -34.82
CA ALA A 49 -31.49 -29.14 -34.55
C ALA A 49 -30.49 -29.67 -33.53
N GLY A 50 -30.88 -29.79 -32.26
CA GLY A 50 -31.51 -30.99 -31.68
C GLY A 50 -30.54 -31.46 -30.59
N TYR A 51 -30.86 -31.43 -29.30
CA TYR A 51 -31.84 -32.26 -28.61
C TYR A 51 -32.50 -31.49 -27.46
N SER A 52 -33.79 -31.74 -27.29
CA SER A 52 -34.66 -31.14 -26.29
C SER A 52 -34.35 -31.63 -24.87
N VAL A 53 -34.18 -30.66 -23.97
CA VAL A 53 -34.55 -30.76 -22.56
C VAL A 53 -36.04 -31.07 -22.49
N ILE A 54 -36.41 -32.31 -22.22
CA ILE A 54 -37.62 -32.76 -21.52
C ILE A 54 -37.31 -34.19 -21.05
N THR A 55 -37.71 -34.51 -19.82
CA THR A 55 -37.63 -35.83 -19.14
C THR A 55 -36.47 -36.03 -18.16
N LEU A 56 -36.48 -35.30 -17.05
CA LEU A 56 -35.98 -35.84 -15.76
C LEU A 56 -36.70 -35.21 -14.54
N GLN A 57 -37.99 -34.92 -14.71
CA GLN A 57 -38.88 -34.48 -13.61
C GLN A 57 -40.16 -35.31 -13.49
N LYS A 58 -40.16 -36.54 -14.03
CA LYS A 58 -41.18 -37.56 -13.77
C LYS A 58 -40.52 -38.93 -13.61
N LEU A 59 -39.82 -39.13 -12.49
CA LEU A 59 -39.56 -40.47 -11.96
C LEU A 59 -39.41 -40.46 -10.43
N ILE A 60 -40.20 -39.63 -9.73
CA ILE A 60 -40.22 -39.58 -8.25
C ILE A 60 -41.50 -40.20 -7.65
N CYS A 61 -42.49 -40.64 -8.44
CA CYS A 61 -43.69 -41.25 -7.87
C CYS A 61 -44.19 -42.41 -8.74
N THR A 62 -43.62 -43.59 -8.53
CA THR A 62 -44.29 -44.90 -8.58
C THR A 62 -43.22 -45.96 -8.33
N MET A 63 -42.87 -46.20 -7.06
CA MET A 63 -42.41 -47.53 -6.64
C MET A 63 -42.89 -47.75 -5.21
N SER A 64 -44.04 -48.41 -5.14
CA SER A 64 -44.60 -49.02 -3.95
C SER A 64 -43.55 -49.84 -3.19
N SER A 65 -43.62 -49.69 -1.89
CA SER A 65 -42.86 -50.26 -0.76
C SER A 65 -42.73 -51.80 -0.66
N LEU A 66 -42.78 -52.57 -1.76
CA LEU A 66 -42.73 -54.05 -1.68
C LEU A 66 -41.75 -54.77 -2.59
N ASN A 67 -40.96 -54.09 -3.44
CA ASN A 67 -39.96 -54.77 -4.28
C ASN A 67 -38.48 -54.35 -4.10
N CYS A 68 -38.16 -53.42 -3.19
CA CYS A 68 -36.75 -53.10 -2.85
C CYS A 68 -36.13 -54.00 -1.76
N LEU A 69 -36.89 -54.88 -1.12
CA LEU A 69 -36.38 -55.72 -0.01
C LEU A 69 -35.75 -57.06 -0.46
N ARG A 70 -35.69 -57.37 -1.77
CA ARG A 70 -35.06 -58.62 -2.26
C ARG A 70 -33.63 -58.47 -2.82
N LYS A 71 -33.00 -57.29 -2.70
CA LYS A 71 -31.61 -57.07 -3.17
C LYS A 71 -30.65 -56.43 -2.16
N TYR A 72 -31.06 -56.27 -0.91
CA TYR A 72 -30.14 -55.91 0.17
C TYR A 72 -29.49 -57.15 0.75
N ARG A 73 -28.33 -57.56 0.20
CA ARG A 73 -27.31 -58.14 1.05
C ARG A 73 -26.88 -57.00 1.99
N VAL A 74 -27.31 -57.04 3.24
CA VAL A 74 -26.71 -56.23 4.31
C VAL A 74 -25.26 -56.69 4.42
N ARG A 75 -24.35 -56.03 3.69
CA ARG A 75 -22.91 -56.17 3.94
C ARG A 75 -22.69 -55.54 5.31
N VAL A 76 -22.36 -56.35 6.30
CA VAL A 76 -21.97 -55.87 7.63
C VAL A 76 -20.76 -54.95 7.42
N ALA A 77 -20.99 -53.63 7.53
CA ALA A 77 -19.92 -52.65 7.49
C ALA A 77 -18.95 -52.97 8.64
N PHE A 78 -17.64 -52.93 8.36
CA PHE A 78 -16.59 -53.16 9.36
C PHE A 78 -16.78 -52.20 10.56
N PRO A 79 -17.44 -52.62 11.67
CA PRO A 79 -18.07 -51.67 12.60
C PRO A 79 -17.04 -50.88 13.42
N TYR A 80 -15.81 -51.37 13.46
CA TYR A 80 -14.72 -50.84 14.28
C TYR A 80 -13.72 -49.98 13.50
N ALA A 81 -13.86 -49.85 12.16
CA ALA A 81 -12.87 -49.12 11.35
C ALA A 81 -12.69 -47.66 11.80
N ASN A 82 -13.80 -46.93 12.00
CA ASN A 82 -13.76 -45.55 12.49
C ASN A 82 -13.20 -45.43 13.92
N ALA A 83 -13.41 -46.45 14.77
CA ALA A 83 -12.87 -46.48 16.12
C ALA A 83 -11.35 -46.72 16.12
N ILE A 84 -10.86 -47.62 15.26
CA ILE A 84 -9.43 -47.89 15.08
C ILE A 84 -8.70 -46.62 14.57
N LEU A 85 -9.22 -45.99 13.52
CA LEU A 85 -8.64 -44.76 12.96
C LEU A 85 -8.61 -43.63 14.00
N ARG A 86 -9.71 -43.45 14.75
CA ARG A 86 -9.79 -42.45 15.83
C ARG A 86 -8.78 -42.74 16.95
N ALA A 87 -8.66 -43.98 17.39
CA ALA A 87 -7.71 -44.37 18.43
C ALA A 87 -6.25 -44.12 18.01
N SER A 88 -5.90 -44.39 16.74
CA SER A 88 -4.57 -44.08 16.18
C SER A 88 -4.30 -42.56 16.15
N LEU A 89 -5.31 -41.75 15.84
CA LEU A 89 -5.25 -40.29 15.85
C LEU A 89 -5.11 -39.66 17.25
N GLU A 90 -5.80 -40.21 18.24
CA GLU A 90 -5.78 -39.75 19.64
C GLU A 90 -4.48 -40.13 20.35
N LYS A 91 -3.90 -41.29 20.01
CA LYS A 91 -2.57 -41.72 20.48
C LYS A 91 -1.40 -40.98 19.82
N GLY A 92 -1.66 -40.01 18.94
CA GLY A 92 -0.63 -39.21 18.28
C GLY A 92 0.10 -39.90 17.14
N CYS A 93 -0.46 -40.96 16.54
CA CYS A 93 0.12 -41.68 15.41
C CYS A 93 -0.69 -41.47 14.11
N PRO A 94 -0.69 -40.26 13.51
CA PRO A 94 -1.51 -39.95 12.34
C PRO A 94 -1.13 -40.77 11.09
N GLN A 95 0.17 -41.03 10.88
CA GLN A 95 0.64 -41.86 9.76
C GLN A 95 0.14 -43.31 9.86
N LYS A 96 0.06 -43.84 11.08
CA LYS A 96 -0.52 -45.16 11.32
C LYS A 96 -1.99 -45.21 10.93
N SER A 97 -2.75 -44.15 11.23
CA SER A 97 -4.15 -44.05 10.79
C SER A 97 -4.30 -44.07 9.26
N LEU A 98 -3.37 -43.47 8.51
CA LEU A 98 -3.40 -43.51 7.03
C LEU A 98 -3.01 -44.90 6.51
N SER A 99 -2.00 -45.53 7.11
CA SER A 99 -1.59 -46.90 6.79
C SER A 99 -2.69 -47.92 7.09
N ASP A 100 -3.33 -47.82 8.26
CA ASP A 100 -4.46 -48.67 8.67
C ASP A 100 -5.60 -48.56 7.65
N TYR A 101 -5.90 -47.36 7.16
CA TYR A 101 -6.91 -47.15 6.12
C TYR A 101 -6.53 -47.78 4.78
N ASN A 102 -5.29 -47.63 4.32
CA ASN A 102 -4.82 -48.27 3.08
C ASN A 102 -4.90 -49.80 3.18
N SER A 103 -4.56 -50.38 4.33
CA SER A 103 -4.77 -51.80 4.58
C SER A 103 -6.26 -52.18 4.59
N MET A 104 -7.13 -51.34 5.17
CA MET A 104 -8.58 -51.56 5.19
C MET A 104 -9.23 -51.51 3.80
N LEU A 105 -8.69 -50.73 2.85
CA LEU A 105 -9.19 -50.65 1.47
C LEU A 105 -9.10 -51.98 0.70
N HIS A 106 -8.21 -52.89 1.10
CA HIS A 106 -8.09 -54.22 0.47
C HIS A 106 -9.23 -55.18 0.87
N PHE A 107 -10.04 -54.85 1.89
CA PHE A 107 -11.15 -55.69 2.33
C PHE A 107 -12.46 -55.33 1.61
N THR A 108 -13.07 -56.32 0.94
CA THR A 108 -14.31 -56.14 0.14
C THR A 108 -15.55 -55.71 0.95
N ALA A 109 -15.50 -55.85 2.28
CA ALA A 109 -16.54 -55.44 3.23
C ALA A 109 -16.34 -54.02 3.79
N PHE A 110 -15.19 -53.38 3.55
CA PHE A 110 -14.94 -52.03 4.03
C PHE A 110 -15.57 -50.99 3.09
N CYS A 111 -16.51 -50.21 3.63
CA CYS A 111 -17.10 -49.08 2.93
C CYS A 111 -16.83 -47.82 3.76
N PRO A 112 -15.88 -46.97 3.37
CA PRO A 112 -15.63 -45.69 4.03
C PRO A 112 -16.89 -44.83 4.06
N ASP A 113 -17.23 -44.32 5.24
CA ASP A 113 -18.30 -43.34 5.41
C ASP A 113 -17.71 -41.92 5.58
N TYR A 114 -18.56 -40.92 5.71
CA TYR A 114 -18.10 -39.53 5.87
C TYR A 114 -17.22 -39.34 7.12
N ARG A 115 -17.45 -40.12 8.18
CA ARG A 115 -16.66 -40.05 9.42
C ARG A 115 -15.26 -40.61 9.20
N THR A 116 -15.14 -41.69 8.43
CA THR A 116 -13.85 -42.24 7.99
C THR A 116 -13.02 -41.14 7.31
N TYR A 117 -13.59 -40.47 6.31
CA TYR A 117 -12.87 -39.44 5.56
C TYR A 117 -12.51 -38.22 6.41
N VAL A 118 -13.40 -37.75 7.28
CA VAL A 118 -13.08 -36.63 8.19
C VAL A 118 -11.92 -37.00 9.14
N LEU A 119 -11.87 -38.23 9.65
CA LEU A 119 -10.75 -38.70 10.46
C LEU A 119 -9.44 -38.73 9.66
N LEU A 120 -9.46 -39.22 8.42
CA LEU A 120 -8.27 -39.24 7.57
C LEU A 120 -7.77 -37.85 7.22
N LEU A 121 -8.67 -36.91 6.90
CA LEU A 121 -8.29 -35.51 6.65
C LEU A 121 -7.67 -34.87 7.89
N LYS A 122 -8.18 -35.18 9.10
CA LYS A 122 -7.54 -34.76 10.36
C LYS A 122 -6.15 -35.39 10.55
N ALA A 123 -5.97 -36.65 10.12
CA ALA A 123 -4.66 -37.30 10.15
C ALA A 123 -3.68 -36.60 9.21
N CYS A 124 -4.07 -36.37 7.95
CA CYS A 124 -3.29 -35.64 6.95
C CYS A 124 -2.90 -34.24 7.45
N ALA A 125 -3.84 -33.52 8.08
CA ALA A 125 -3.56 -32.20 8.66
C ALA A 125 -2.52 -32.26 9.80
N LYS A 126 -2.53 -33.31 10.63
CA LYS A 126 -1.56 -33.48 11.72
C LYS A 126 -0.16 -33.90 11.23
N CYS A 127 -0.07 -34.69 10.17
CA CYS A 127 1.21 -35.15 9.63
C CYS A 127 1.73 -34.32 8.44
N SER A 128 1.03 -33.25 8.07
CA SER A 128 1.31 -32.41 6.89
C SER A 128 1.49 -33.21 5.59
N ASP A 129 0.81 -34.35 5.46
CA ASP A 129 0.91 -35.21 4.29
C ASP A 129 -0.11 -34.80 3.22
N LEU A 130 0.38 -33.95 2.30
CA LEU A 130 -0.43 -33.41 1.22
C LEU A 130 -0.73 -34.46 0.13
N TYR A 131 0.17 -35.42 -0.08
CA TYR A 131 -0.02 -36.46 -1.10
C TYR A 131 -1.20 -37.35 -0.72
N ALA A 132 -1.23 -37.83 0.53
CA ALA A 132 -2.35 -38.58 1.06
C ALA A 132 -3.66 -37.78 1.01
N ALA A 133 -3.62 -36.47 1.30
CA ALA A 133 -4.81 -35.61 1.21
C ALA A 133 -5.36 -35.51 -0.22
N MET A 134 -4.49 -35.42 -1.24
CA MET A 134 -4.89 -35.40 -2.65
C MET A 134 -5.43 -36.74 -3.13
N GLU A 135 -4.86 -37.86 -2.67
CA GLU A 135 -5.39 -39.20 -2.94
C GLU A 135 -6.79 -39.38 -2.35
N ILE A 136 -6.97 -38.95 -1.09
CA ILE A 136 -8.28 -38.92 -0.42
C ILE A 136 -9.27 -38.03 -1.18
N HIS A 137 -8.86 -36.84 -1.64
CA HIS A 137 -9.71 -35.98 -2.46
C HIS A 137 -10.15 -36.70 -3.75
N SER A 138 -9.24 -37.34 -4.47
CA SER A 138 -9.57 -38.14 -5.66
C SER A 138 -10.60 -39.24 -5.36
N HIS A 139 -10.44 -39.93 -4.23
CA HIS A 139 -11.39 -40.96 -3.77
C HIS A 139 -12.77 -40.38 -3.44
N LEU A 140 -12.82 -39.20 -2.80
CA LEU A 140 -14.05 -38.48 -2.48
C LEU A 140 -14.79 -38.05 -3.76
N THR A 141 -14.08 -37.54 -4.75
CA THR A 141 -14.64 -37.13 -6.05
C THR A 141 -15.24 -38.32 -6.79
N LYS A 142 -14.50 -39.44 -6.90
CA LYS A 142 -14.98 -40.67 -7.58
C LYS A 142 -16.23 -41.27 -6.92
N ARG A 143 -16.39 -41.10 -5.60
CA ARG A 143 -17.54 -41.61 -4.84
C ARG A 143 -18.70 -40.61 -4.72
N GLY A 144 -18.56 -39.39 -5.24
CA GLY A 144 -19.59 -38.34 -5.16
C GLY A 144 -19.85 -37.84 -3.73
N LEU A 145 -18.88 -37.96 -2.82
CA LEU A 145 -19.03 -37.60 -1.39
C LEU A 145 -18.65 -36.14 -1.09
N LEU A 146 -18.19 -35.37 -2.08
CA LEU A 146 -17.84 -33.95 -1.93
C LEU A 146 -19.06 -33.03 -1.71
N SER A 147 -20.27 -33.52 -1.97
CA SER A 147 -21.52 -32.85 -1.58
C SER A 147 -21.74 -32.81 -0.07
N ASN A 148 -21.01 -33.61 0.71
CA ASN A 148 -21.07 -33.58 2.15
C ASN A 148 -20.32 -32.36 2.71
N GLN A 149 -21.06 -31.43 3.30
CA GLN A 149 -20.55 -30.18 3.86
C GLN A 149 -19.36 -30.37 4.82
N HIS A 150 -19.40 -31.38 5.69
CA HIS A 150 -18.34 -31.58 6.67
C HIS A 150 -17.03 -32.04 6.03
N ILE A 151 -17.09 -32.92 5.04
CA ILE A 151 -15.91 -33.40 4.32
C ILE A 151 -15.29 -32.24 3.53
N ALA A 152 -16.10 -31.53 2.73
CA ALA A 152 -15.65 -30.40 1.92
C ALA A 152 -15.01 -29.30 2.77
N THR A 153 -15.60 -28.97 3.93
CA THR A 153 -15.05 -27.97 4.86
C THR A 153 -13.69 -28.38 5.43
N HIS A 154 -13.51 -29.65 5.84
CA HIS A 154 -12.23 -30.12 6.38
C HIS A 154 -11.15 -30.18 5.31
N LEU A 155 -11.50 -30.63 4.10
CA LEU A 155 -10.58 -30.70 2.97
C LEU A 155 -10.16 -29.28 2.51
N PHE A 156 -11.12 -28.36 2.45
CA PHE A 156 -10.87 -26.95 2.14
C PHE A 156 -9.91 -26.32 3.15
N LYS A 157 -10.18 -26.49 4.46
CA LYS A 157 -9.31 -25.99 5.54
C LYS A 157 -7.89 -26.55 5.40
N LEU A 158 -7.76 -27.85 5.13
CA LEU A 158 -6.47 -28.51 4.92
C LEU A 158 -5.69 -27.85 3.77
N TYR A 159 -6.33 -27.59 2.63
CA TYR A 159 -5.66 -26.94 1.50
C TYR A 159 -5.25 -25.49 1.79
N ILE A 160 -6.08 -24.72 2.48
CA ILE A 160 -5.72 -23.36 2.92
C ILE A 160 -4.50 -23.39 3.85
N ASP A 161 -4.49 -24.31 4.83
CA ASP A 161 -3.41 -24.40 5.82
C ASP A 161 -2.06 -24.82 5.20
N HIS A 162 -2.10 -25.49 4.04
CA HIS A 162 -0.91 -25.90 3.27
C HIS A 162 -0.64 -24.99 2.04
N ASP A 163 -1.23 -23.79 2.00
CA ASP A 163 -1.08 -22.80 0.93
C ASP A 163 -1.43 -23.33 -0.49
N ARG A 164 -2.28 -24.37 -0.60
CA ARG A 164 -2.81 -24.95 -1.85
C ARG A 164 -4.08 -24.24 -2.33
N LEU A 165 -3.90 -22.98 -2.69
CA LEU A 165 -5.02 -22.08 -2.99
C LEU A 165 -5.79 -22.43 -4.27
N MET A 166 -5.18 -23.11 -5.24
CA MET A 166 -5.86 -23.47 -6.49
C MET A 166 -6.87 -24.60 -6.27
N GLU A 167 -6.47 -25.64 -5.54
CA GLU A 167 -7.34 -26.75 -5.16
C GLU A 167 -8.43 -26.30 -4.19
N ALA A 168 -8.10 -25.41 -3.24
CA ALA A 168 -9.08 -24.78 -2.36
C ALA A 168 -10.09 -23.95 -3.16
N CYS A 169 -9.65 -23.25 -4.21
CA CYS A 169 -10.50 -22.49 -5.12
C CYS A 169 -11.54 -23.37 -5.82
N GLU A 170 -11.11 -24.51 -6.37
CA GLU A 170 -12.01 -25.45 -7.06
C GLU A 170 -13.08 -25.98 -6.11
N LEU A 171 -12.69 -26.38 -4.90
CA LEU A 171 -13.62 -26.78 -3.85
C LEU A 171 -14.55 -25.65 -3.45
N PHE A 172 -14.05 -24.42 -3.32
CA PHE A 172 -14.88 -23.26 -3.00
C PHE A 172 -16.00 -23.05 -4.03
N TRP A 173 -15.69 -23.15 -5.32
CA TRP A 173 -16.71 -23.01 -6.37
C TRP A 173 -17.77 -24.11 -6.30
N LEU A 174 -17.37 -25.34 -6.01
CA LEU A 174 -18.31 -26.45 -5.77
C LEU A 174 -19.17 -26.22 -4.52
N MET A 175 -18.57 -25.71 -3.45
CA MET A 175 -19.26 -25.43 -2.19
C MET A 175 -20.31 -24.32 -2.34
N LEU A 176 -20.11 -23.34 -3.24
CA LEU A 176 -21.09 -22.28 -3.50
C LEU A 176 -22.44 -22.77 -4.04
N GLU A 177 -22.52 -23.99 -4.59
CA GLU A 177 -23.78 -24.56 -5.07
C GLU A 177 -24.78 -24.83 -3.92
N TRP A 178 -24.28 -25.08 -2.70
CA TRP A 178 -25.09 -25.48 -1.55
C TRP A 178 -24.74 -24.74 -0.26
N ASN A 179 -23.68 -23.92 -0.23
CA ASN A 179 -23.28 -23.08 0.90
C ASN A 179 -22.99 -21.64 0.47
N THR A 180 -23.71 -20.69 1.05
CA THR A 180 -23.59 -19.25 0.76
C THR A 180 -22.87 -18.47 1.87
N ASP A 181 -22.43 -19.15 2.93
CA ASP A 181 -21.76 -18.54 4.08
C ASP A 181 -20.40 -17.91 3.70
N PRO A 182 -20.11 -16.68 4.16
CA PRO A 182 -18.91 -15.95 3.76
C PRO A 182 -17.61 -16.54 4.30
N PHE A 183 -17.63 -17.47 5.27
CA PHE A 183 -16.43 -18.00 5.93
C PHE A 183 -15.38 -18.55 4.95
N HIS A 184 -15.79 -19.44 4.04
CA HIS A 184 -14.88 -20.04 3.07
C HIS A 184 -14.34 -18.99 2.08
N GLY A 185 -15.20 -18.03 1.71
CA GLY A 185 -14.78 -16.89 0.89
C GLY A 185 -13.72 -16.06 1.62
N ASN A 186 -13.95 -15.69 2.88
CA ASN A 186 -13.01 -14.92 3.70
C ASN A 186 -11.65 -15.62 3.87
N LEU A 187 -11.64 -16.95 4.02
CA LEU A 187 -10.41 -17.74 4.03
C LEU A 187 -9.66 -17.68 2.69
N MET A 188 -10.38 -17.83 1.56
CA MET A 188 -9.78 -17.67 0.22
C MET A 188 -9.19 -16.27 0.02
N LEU A 189 -9.92 -15.22 0.42
CA LEU A 189 -9.44 -13.84 0.33
C LEU A 189 -8.14 -13.67 1.13
N THR A 190 -8.14 -14.10 2.39
CA THR A 190 -6.97 -14.02 3.27
C THR A 190 -5.77 -14.76 2.66
N GLY A 191 -5.98 -15.96 2.14
CA GLY A 191 -4.96 -16.75 1.46
C GLY A 191 -4.36 -16.02 0.25
N PHE A 192 -5.18 -15.63 -0.73
CA PHE A 192 -4.66 -14.93 -1.92
C PHE A 192 -3.98 -13.60 -1.59
N LEU A 193 -4.53 -12.84 -0.64
CA LEU A 193 -3.96 -11.55 -0.24
C LEU A 193 -2.62 -11.71 0.50
N LYS A 194 -2.43 -12.80 1.27
CA LYS A 194 -1.13 -13.12 1.92
C LYS A 194 -0.02 -13.32 0.87
N HIS A 195 -0.35 -13.88 -0.30
CA HIS A 195 0.59 -14.05 -1.41
C HIS A 195 0.59 -12.87 -2.42
N GLY A 196 -0.04 -11.74 -2.09
CA GLY A 196 -0.07 -10.56 -2.96
C GLY A 196 -0.92 -10.73 -4.23
N GLN A 197 -1.74 -11.77 -4.34
CA GLN A 197 -2.58 -12.06 -5.51
C GLN A 197 -3.92 -11.32 -5.42
N LEU A 198 -3.88 -9.98 -5.38
CA LEU A 198 -5.06 -9.13 -5.21
C LEU A 198 -6.14 -9.37 -6.27
N GLU A 199 -5.75 -9.57 -7.53
CA GLU A 199 -6.69 -9.79 -8.63
C GLU A 199 -7.52 -11.07 -8.43
N LYS A 200 -6.89 -12.17 -8.02
CA LYS A 200 -7.60 -13.43 -7.72
C LYS A 200 -8.51 -13.28 -6.50
N ALA A 201 -8.04 -12.57 -5.47
CA ALA A 201 -8.88 -12.25 -4.31
C ALA A 201 -10.11 -11.43 -4.74
N TYR A 202 -9.95 -10.45 -5.63
CA TYR A 202 -11.06 -9.64 -6.14
C TYR A 202 -12.06 -10.48 -6.96
N GLN A 203 -11.58 -11.45 -7.75
CA GLN A 203 -12.46 -12.39 -8.47
C GLN A 203 -13.30 -13.25 -7.53
N ILE A 204 -12.69 -13.77 -6.46
CA ILE A 204 -13.39 -14.51 -5.40
C ILE A 204 -14.43 -13.60 -4.75
N PHE A 205 -14.00 -12.43 -4.29
CA PHE A 205 -14.83 -11.45 -3.61
C PHE A 205 -16.07 -11.11 -4.45
N ARG A 206 -15.91 -10.80 -5.74
CA ARG A 206 -17.04 -10.47 -6.63
C ARG A 206 -18.06 -11.60 -6.72
N ARG A 207 -17.61 -12.85 -6.78
CA ARG A 207 -18.48 -14.03 -6.93
C ARG A 207 -19.08 -14.53 -5.62
N MET A 208 -18.61 -14.05 -4.46
CA MET A 208 -19.23 -14.38 -3.17
C MET A 208 -20.70 -13.91 -3.14
N PRO A 209 -21.67 -14.78 -2.84
CA PRO A 209 -23.09 -14.43 -2.81
C PRO A 209 -23.42 -13.47 -1.67
N VAL A 210 -22.84 -13.71 -0.48
CA VAL A 210 -22.94 -12.85 0.70
C VAL A 210 -21.55 -12.36 1.05
N LYS A 211 -21.44 -11.08 1.42
CA LYS A 211 -20.20 -10.44 1.87
C LYS A 211 -20.47 -9.82 3.23
N ASP A 212 -19.68 -10.20 4.21
CA ASP A 212 -19.74 -9.60 5.54
C ASP A 212 -18.67 -8.51 5.69
N LEU A 213 -18.66 -7.84 6.85
CA LEU A 213 -17.68 -6.80 7.13
C LEU A 213 -16.23 -7.32 7.04
N ILE A 214 -15.99 -8.59 7.38
CA ILE A 214 -14.68 -9.26 7.28
C ILE A 214 -14.25 -9.37 5.81
N SER A 215 -15.15 -9.73 4.90
CA SER A 215 -14.88 -9.78 3.46
C SER A 215 -14.42 -8.41 2.95
N TRP A 216 -15.14 -7.34 3.30
CA TRP A 216 -14.81 -5.98 2.90
C TRP A 216 -13.47 -5.51 3.50
N ASN A 217 -13.28 -5.71 4.80
CA ASN A 217 -12.07 -5.34 5.52
C ASN A 217 -10.82 -6.03 4.96
N SER A 218 -10.94 -7.32 4.63
CA SER A 218 -9.86 -8.08 4.00
C SER A 218 -9.45 -7.46 2.67
N MET A 219 -10.42 -7.09 1.84
CA MET A 219 -10.16 -6.49 0.53
C MET A 219 -9.57 -5.08 0.61
N ILE A 220 -10.05 -4.23 1.53
CA ILE A 220 -9.49 -2.88 1.74
C ILE A 220 -8.05 -2.99 2.21
N ALA A 221 -7.78 -3.79 3.27
CA ALA A 221 -6.43 -3.98 3.79
C ALA A 221 -5.50 -4.67 2.77
N GLY A 222 -6.03 -5.62 2.00
CA GLY A 222 -5.35 -6.26 0.87
C GLY A 222 -4.90 -5.26 -0.19
N ALA A 223 -5.81 -4.40 -0.66
CA ALA A 223 -5.52 -3.37 -1.64
C ALA A 223 -4.48 -2.35 -1.15
N VAL A 224 -4.55 -1.96 0.13
CA VAL A 224 -3.51 -1.12 0.76
C VAL A 224 -2.15 -1.80 0.74
N ARG A 225 -2.05 -3.05 1.22
CA ARG A 225 -0.78 -3.81 1.25
C ARG A 225 -0.18 -4.00 -0.15
N SER A 226 -1.01 -4.27 -1.15
CA SER A 226 -0.58 -4.42 -2.55
C SER A 226 -0.27 -3.09 -3.26
N SER A 227 -0.25 -1.96 -2.55
CA SER A 227 0.07 -0.63 -3.08
C SER A 227 -0.95 -0.07 -4.09
N TYR A 228 -2.22 -0.41 -3.91
CA TYR A 228 -3.36 0.13 -4.68
C TYR A 228 -4.30 0.98 -3.78
N PRO A 229 -3.84 2.12 -3.25
CA PRO A 229 -4.64 2.91 -2.30
C PRO A 229 -5.94 3.46 -2.90
N LYS A 230 -5.95 3.77 -4.21
CA LYS A 230 -7.18 4.20 -4.90
C LYS A 230 -8.25 3.12 -4.95
N GLU A 231 -7.84 1.87 -5.20
CA GLU A 231 -8.79 0.76 -5.20
C GLU A 231 -9.30 0.46 -3.79
N ALA A 232 -8.45 0.60 -2.76
CA ALA A 232 -8.90 0.49 -1.38
C ALA A 232 -10.00 1.52 -1.02
N MET A 233 -9.85 2.78 -1.48
CA MET A 233 -10.89 3.80 -1.31
C MET A 233 -12.18 3.46 -2.06
N ASN A 234 -12.07 2.97 -3.30
CA ASN A 234 -13.23 2.50 -4.08
C ASN A 234 -13.98 1.34 -3.39
N ILE A 235 -13.24 0.37 -2.85
CA ILE A 235 -13.82 -0.75 -2.08
C ILE A 235 -14.52 -0.24 -0.82
N PHE A 236 -13.95 0.75 -0.11
CA PHE A 236 -14.60 1.37 1.04
C PHE A 236 -15.90 2.08 0.66
N SER A 237 -15.94 2.86 -0.44
CA SER A 237 -17.19 3.46 -0.93
C SER A 237 -18.26 2.41 -1.22
N LYS A 238 -17.86 1.26 -1.79
CA LYS A 238 -18.78 0.13 -2.02
C LYS A 238 -19.25 -0.53 -0.72
N LEU A 239 -18.40 -0.59 0.31
CA LEU A 239 -18.79 -1.01 1.66
C LEU A 239 -19.89 -0.09 2.21
N ILE A 240 -19.72 1.24 2.13
CA ILE A 240 -20.77 2.19 2.57
C ILE A 240 -22.08 1.96 1.81
N ASN A 241 -22.01 1.82 0.49
CA ASN A 241 -23.19 1.57 -0.35
C ASN A 241 -23.85 0.20 -0.11
N SER A 242 -23.16 -0.74 0.54
CA SER A 242 -23.74 -2.04 0.91
C SER A 242 -24.67 -1.97 2.13
N GLY A 243 -24.70 -0.84 2.84
CA GLY A 243 -25.48 -0.64 4.06
C GLY A 243 -24.87 -1.23 5.32
N LEU A 244 -23.69 -1.86 5.23
CA LEU A 244 -22.93 -2.32 6.39
C LEU A 244 -22.27 -1.13 7.11
N VAL A 245 -22.30 -1.15 8.44
CA VAL A 245 -21.65 -0.14 9.27
C VAL A 245 -20.14 -0.45 9.37
N PRO A 246 -19.25 0.46 8.93
CA PRO A 246 -17.81 0.25 9.06
C PRO A 246 -17.35 0.28 10.52
N ASP A 247 -16.38 -0.56 10.85
CA ASP A 247 -15.74 -0.62 12.16
C ASP A 247 -14.39 0.12 12.20
N ALA A 248 -13.75 0.16 13.38
CA ALA A 248 -12.44 0.78 13.55
C ALA A 248 -11.36 0.21 12.61
N PHE A 249 -11.46 -1.08 12.24
CA PHE A 249 -10.56 -1.70 11.28
C PHE A 249 -10.80 -1.16 9.86
N SER A 250 -12.06 -1.04 9.45
CA SER A 250 -12.47 -0.45 8.17
C SER A 250 -11.89 0.96 8.03
N PHE A 251 -12.11 1.80 9.05
CA PHE A 251 -11.66 3.20 9.06
C PHE A 251 -10.13 3.31 9.07
N SER A 252 -9.43 2.54 9.92
CA SER A 252 -7.95 2.56 9.95
C SER A 252 -7.34 2.16 8.60
N SER A 253 -7.92 1.15 7.93
CA SER A 253 -7.46 0.68 6.62
C SER A 253 -7.66 1.74 5.53
N VAL A 254 -8.84 2.36 5.46
CA VAL A 254 -9.11 3.40 4.45
C VAL A 254 -8.34 4.70 4.75
N LEU A 255 -8.15 5.09 6.00
CA LEU A 255 -7.32 6.24 6.39
C LEU A 255 -5.86 6.03 5.96
N SER A 256 -5.32 4.82 6.14
CA SER A 256 -3.99 4.46 5.63
C SER A 256 -3.92 4.55 4.10
N ALA A 257 -4.99 4.15 3.39
CA ALA A 257 -5.08 4.33 1.95
C ALA A 257 -5.03 5.81 1.55
N CYS A 258 -5.77 6.67 2.26
CA CYS A 258 -5.77 8.12 2.05
C CYS A 258 -4.37 8.71 2.26
N ALA A 259 -3.70 8.34 3.35
CA ALA A 259 -2.35 8.79 3.69
C ALA A 259 -1.35 8.46 2.57
N ARG A 260 -1.40 7.22 2.06
CA ARG A 260 -0.54 6.73 0.97
C ARG A 260 -0.84 7.41 -0.36
N ALA A 261 -2.12 7.66 -0.66
CA ALA A 261 -2.52 8.38 -1.88
C ALA A 261 -2.30 9.90 -1.79
N GLY A 262 -2.18 10.45 -0.57
CA GLY A 262 -2.29 11.89 -0.34
C GLY A 262 -3.69 12.43 -0.64
N ALA A 263 -4.73 11.60 -0.53
CA ALA A 263 -6.10 11.96 -0.88
C ALA A 263 -6.76 12.74 0.26
N ARG A 264 -6.52 14.06 0.28
CA ARG A 264 -6.89 14.94 1.39
C ARG A 264 -8.40 15.08 1.51
N CYS A 265 -9.11 15.38 0.42
CA CYS A 265 -10.55 15.61 0.49
C CYS A 265 -11.29 14.34 0.92
N TYR A 266 -10.89 13.19 0.37
CA TYR A 266 -11.46 11.90 0.75
C TYR A 266 -11.13 11.54 2.20
N GLY A 267 -9.90 11.78 2.66
CA GLY A 267 -9.52 11.56 4.06
C GLY A 267 -10.33 12.41 5.06
N VAL A 268 -10.61 13.66 4.73
CA VAL A 268 -11.50 14.53 5.54
C VAL A 268 -12.94 14.00 5.56
N TRP A 269 -13.47 13.55 4.42
CA TRP A 269 -14.79 12.94 4.35
C TRP A 269 -14.87 11.65 5.20
N VAL A 270 -13.86 10.78 5.12
CA VAL A 270 -13.76 9.58 5.95
C VAL A 270 -13.73 9.93 7.43
N HIS A 271 -12.97 10.95 7.83
CA HIS A 271 -12.93 11.40 9.23
C HIS A 271 -14.30 11.90 9.70
N GLN A 272 -14.99 12.70 8.88
CA GLN A 272 -16.35 13.17 9.21
C GLN A 272 -17.32 11.99 9.38
N LEU A 273 -17.29 11.02 8.45
CA LEU A 273 -18.10 9.81 8.54
C LEU A 273 -17.79 8.98 9.81
N MET A 274 -16.52 8.88 10.18
CA MET A 274 -16.08 8.18 11.39
C MET A 274 -16.68 8.80 12.67
N VAL A 275 -16.74 10.14 12.73
CA VAL A 275 -17.36 10.89 13.83
C VAL A 275 -18.88 10.68 13.85
N GLU A 276 -19.53 10.70 12.69
CA GLU A 276 -20.98 10.49 12.55
C GLU A 276 -21.42 9.08 12.95
N VAL A 277 -20.63 8.05 12.57
CA VAL A 277 -20.87 6.66 12.98
C VAL A 277 -20.60 6.47 14.48
N GLY A 278 -19.81 7.35 15.11
CA GLY A 278 -19.51 7.29 16.54
C GLY A 278 -18.57 6.15 16.92
N VAL A 279 -17.63 5.79 16.04
CA VAL A 279 -16.68 4.70 16.28
C VAL A 279 -15.76 5.03 17.46
N GLU A 280 -15.59 4.06 18.37
CA GLU A 280 -14.69 4.22 19.50
C GLU A 280 -13.22 4.34 19.04
N MET A 281 -12.55 5.39 19.50
CA MET A 281 -11.15 5.65 19.18
C MET A 281 -10.23 4.72 19.98
N ASN A 282 -9.58 3.78 19.29
CA ASN A 282 -8.46 3.01 19.82
C ASN A 282 -7.11 3.56 19.29
N HIS A 283 -5.99 3.04 19.79
CA HIS A 283 -4.65 3.52 19.40
C HIS A 283 -4.34 3.30 17.91
N ILE A 284 -4.90 2.25 17.29
CA ILE A 284 -4.73 1.95 15.86
C ILE A 284 -5.41 3.03 15.03
N LEU A 285 -6.71 3.27 15.27
CA LEU A 285 -7.49 4.27 14.57
C LEU A 285 -6.95 5.68 14.81
N SER A 286 -6.55 5.98 16.04
CA SER A 286 -5.91 7.25 16.40
C SER A 286 -4.61 7.49 15.62
N SER A 287 -3.73 6.49 15.56
CA SER A 287 -2.48 6.60 14.81
C SER A 287 -2.73 6.74 13.30
N ALA A 288 -3.69 6.00 12.74
CA ALA A 288 -4.06 6.10 11.32
C ALA A 288 -4.64 7.48 10.96
N LEU A 289 -5.42 8.09 11.87
CA LEU A 289 -5.98 9.42 11.66
C LEU A 289 -4.91 10.51 11.65
N VAL A 290 -3.99 10.48 12.63
CA VAL A 290 -2.84 11.39 12.70
C VAL A 290 -1.95 11.23 11.46
N ASP A 291 -1.61 9.99 11.09
CA ASP A 291 -0.81 9.68 9.89
C ASP A 291 -1.47 10.17 8.60
N MET A 292 -2.80 10.02 8.48
CA MET A 292 -3.55 10.51 7.34
C MET A 292 -3.42 12.03 7.18
N TYR A 293 -3.68 12.81 8.22
CA TYR A 293 -3.55 14.26 8.13
C TYR A 293 -2.12 14.71 7.85
N ALA A 294 -1.13 14.10 8.52
CA ALA A 294 0.28 14.41 8.31
C ALA A 294 0.71 14.14 6.84
N LYS A 295 0.41 12.95 6.30
CA LYS A 295 0.74 12.57 4.92
C LYS A 295 -0.16 13.21 3.86
N CYS A 296 -1.28 13.82 4.24
CA CYS A 296 -2.08 14.68 3.36
C CYS A 296 -1.65 16.16 3.40
N GLY A 297 -0.51 16.47 4.03
CA GLY A 297 0.07 17.82 4.04
C GLY A 297 -0.55 18.76 5.07
N ARG A 298 -1.31 18.26 6.04
CA ARG A 298 -1.98 19.03 7.10
C ARG A 298 -1.42 18.66 8.47
N ILE A 299 -0.14 18.99 8.67
CA ILE A 299 0.58 18.70 9.91
C ILE A 299 -0.02 19.46 11.11
N ASP A 300 -0.53 20.67 10.89
CA ASP A 300 -1.28 21.48 11.85
C ASP A 300 -2.49 20.71 12.42
N MET A 301 -3.30 20.12 11.54
CA MET A 301 -4.46 19.31 11.93
C MET A 301 -4.02 18.01 12.61
N ALA A 302 -2.94 17.38 12.17
CA ALA A 302 -2.40 16.18 12.80
C ALA A 302 -1.97 16.46 14.24
N ILE A 303 -1.26 17.56 14.50
CA ILE A 303 -0.88 18.02 15.85
C ILE A 303 -2.13 18.32 16.68
N GLY A 304 -3.12 19.02 16.10
CA GLY A 304 -4.38 19.33 16.78
C GLY A 304 -5.11 18.07 17.23
N ILE A 305 -5.28 17.09 16.33
CA ILE A 305 -5.90 15.80 16.64
C ILE A 305 -5.09 15.06 17.70
N PHE A 306 -3.76 14.98 17.54
CA PHE A 306 -2.87 14.33 18.50
C PHE A 306 -3.05 14.86 19.93
N LYS A 307 -3.24 16.16 20.10
CA LYS A 307 -3.50 16.79 21.42
C LYS A 307 -4.86 16.42 22.03
N THR A 308 -5.84 16.04 21.21
CA THR A 308 -7.21 15.72 21.68
C THR A 308 -7.42 14.23 22.00
N ILE A 309 -6.61 13.34 21.42
CA ILE A 309 -6.76 11.89 21.56
C ILE A 309 -6.00 11.35 22.78
N LYS A 310 -6.33 10.12 23.19
CA LYS A 310 -5.55 9.37 24.19
C LYS A 310 -4.20 8.95 23.59
N ARG A 311 -3.10 9.26 24.29
CA ARG A 311 -1.71 9.09 23.84
C ARG A 311 -0.96 8.03 24.65
N ASN A 312 -1.62 6.92 24.96
CA ASN A 312 -1.11 5.86 25.86
C ASN A 312 -0.37 4.73 25.14
N HIS A 313 -0.13 4.85 23.84
CA HIS A 313 0.52 3.81 23.05
C HIS A 313 1.52 4.41 22.07
N VAL A 314 2.68 3.76 21.92
CA VAL A 314 3.81 4.19 21.08
C VAL A 314 3.41 4.49 19.63
N SER A 315 2.46 3.74 19.07
CA SER A 315 2.01 3.93 17.68
C SER A 315 1.43 5.32 17.41
N VAL A 316 0.80 5.97 18.39
CA VAL A 316 0.22 7.30 18.24
C VAL A 316 1.32 8.37 18.23
N TRP A 317 2.35 8.20 19.06
CA TRP A 317 3.54 9.05 19.08
C TRP A 317 4.36 8.90 17.80
N ASN A 318 4.57 7.66 17.36
CA ASN A 318 5.26 7.37 16.10
C ASN A 318 4.56 8.03 14.91
N ALA A 319 3.21 8.02 14.86
CA ALA A 319 2.47 8.67 13.78
C ALA A 319 2.76 10.18 13.70
N ILE A 320 2.78 10.89 14.84
CA ILE A 320 3.07 12.34 14.83
C ILE A 320 4.56 12.62 14.59
N ILE A 321 5.47 11.86 15.20
CA ILE A 321 6.93 12.05 15.03
C ILE A 321 7.34 11.78 13.58
N CYS A 322 6.85 10.70 12.95
CA CYS A 322 7.05 10.45 11.52
C CYS A 322 6.47 11.57 10.65
N GLY A 323 5.29 12.08 11.03
CA GLY A 323 4.66 13.22 10.35
C GLY A 323 5.53 14.47 10.39
N LEU A 324 6.00 14.86 11.57
CA LEU A 324 6.88 16.02 11.75
C LEU A 324 8.21 15.86 10.98
N ALA A 325 8.82 14.66 11.04
CA ALA A 325 10.04 14.34 10.30
C ALA A 325 9.87 14.50 8.77
N ALA A 326 8.73 14.03 8.23
CA ALA A 326 8.41 14.18 6.81
C ALA A 326 8.15 15.64 6.39
N HIS A 327 7.83 16.51 7.34
CA HIS A 327 7.63 17.96 7.12
C HIS A 327 8.89 18.79 7.38
N GLY A 328 10.01 18.16 7.76
CA GLY A 328 11.27 18.87 8.05
C GLY A 328 11.27 19.62 9.39
N LEU A 329 10.37 19.27 10.31
CA LEU A 329 10.25 19.93 11.62
C LEU A 329 11.14 19.24 12.67
N GLY A 330 12.46 19.28 12.45
CA GLY A 330 13.44 18.54 13.27
C GLY A 330 13.41 18.89 14.76
N SER A 331 13.32 20.18 15.11
CA SER A 331 13.25 20.61 16.50
C SER A 331 11.98 20.11 17.20
N ASP A 332 10.83 20.13 16.50
CA ASP A 332 9.58 19.58 17.04
C ASP A 332 9.69 18.06 17.23
N VAL A 333 10.34 17.34 16.32
CA VAL A 333 10.58 15.90 16.46
C VAL A 333 11.32 15.57 17.75
N VAL A 334 12.38 16.32 18.08
CA VAL A 334 13.16 16.13 19.31
C VAL A 334 12.29 16.44 20.55
N MET A 335 11.51 17.52 20.51
CA MET A 335 10.59 17.88 21.60
C MET A 335 9.55 16.77 21.85
N PHE A 336 8.89 16.27 20.80
CA PHE A 336 7.87 15.23 20.93
C PHE A 336 8.47 13.88 21.38
N PHE A 337 9.72 13.60 21.04
CA PHE A 337 10.43 12.42 21.55
C PHE A 337 10.68 12.51 23.06
N HIS A 338 11.14 13.65 23.56
CA HIS A 338 11.31 13.84 25.00
C HIS A 338 9.97 13.85 25.76
N ASP A 339 8.92 14.42 25.17
CA ASP A 339 7.56 14.33 25.72
C ASP A 339 7.11 12.86 25.82
N MET A 340 7.37 12.04 24.79
CA MET A 340 7.08 10.61 24.80
C MET A 340 7.83 9.88 25.94
N GLU A 341 9.13 10.17 26.11
CA GLU A 341 9.93 9.63 27.22
C GLU A 341 9.36 10.05 28.59
N SER A 342 8.94 11.31 28.73
CA SER A 342 8.40 11.84 30.00
C SER A 342 7.10 11.18 30.45
N VAL A 343 6.31 10.68 29.49
CA VAL A 343 5.07 9.93 29.76
C VAL A 343 5.36 8.46 30.09
N GLY A 344 6.63 8.03 30.05
CA GLY A 344 7.07 6.68 30.39
C GLY A 344 6.83 5.65 29.29
N LEU A 345 6.61 6.09 28.04
CA LEU A 345 6.50 5.19 26.90
C LEU A 345 7.89 4.88 26.35
N VAL A 346 8.17 3.60 26.12
CA VAL A 346 9.45 3.14 25.58
C VAL A 346 9.46 3.34 24.06
N PRO A 347 10.41 4.12 23.51
CA PRO A 347 10.65 4.24 22.08
C PRO A 347 10.91 2.89 21.41
N ASP A 348 10.46 2.73 20.17
CA ASP A 348 10.73 1.54 19.36
C ASP A 348 11.56 1.88 18.11
N GLY A 349 11.87 0.88 17.28
CA GLY A 349 12.63 1.10 16.05
C GLY A 349 11.95 2.07 15.08
N VAL A 350 10.61 2.17 15.09
CA VAL A 350 9.90 3.14 14.24
C VAL A 350 10.12 4.55 14.77
N THR A 351 10.15 4.74 16.09
CA THR A 351 10.51 6.03 16.71
C THR A 351 11.89 6.49 16.27
N PHE A 352 12.90 5.61 16.38
CA PHE A 352 14.28 5.94 16.01
C PHE A 352 14.47 6.17 14.51
N LEU A 353 13.79 5.41 13.65
CA LEU A 353 13.79 5.69 12.21
C LEU A 353 13.25 7.10 11.92
N ALA A 354 12.21 7.53 12.63
CA ALA A 354 11.64 8.88 12.46
C ALA A 354 12.59 9.98 12.94
N LEU A 355 13.27 9.80 14.08
CA LEU A 355 14.33 10.69 14.58
C LEU A 355 15.45 10.85 13.54
N LEU A 356 16.00 9.74 13.04
CA LEU A 356 17.09 9.75 12.07
C LEU A 356 16.66 10.40 10.74
N THR A 357 15.42 10.15 10.31
CA THR A 357 14.85 10.81 9.11
C THR A 357 14.74 12.32 9.31
N ALA A 358 14.30 12.77 10.48
CA ALA A 358 14.24 14.19 10.81
C ALA A 358 15.64 14.81 10.82
N CYS A 359 16.63 14.14 11.41
CA CYS A 359 18.02 14.57 11.38
C CYS A 359 18.56 14.69 9.96
N SER A 360 18.27 13.70 9.10
CA SER A 360 18.65 13.74 7.68
C SER A 360 18.03 14.93 6.94
N HIS A 361 16.78 15.27 7.23
CA HIS A 361 16.10 16.38 6.56
C HIS A 361 16.51 17.77 7.07
N CYS A 362 17.05 17.86 8.30
CA CYS A 362 17.39 19.13 8.95
C CYS A 362 18.90 19.33 9.13
N GLY A 363 19.73 18.39 8.68
CA GLY A 363 21.20 18.46 8.81
C GLY A 363 21.75 18.28 10.22
N MET A 364 20.99 17.64 11.10
CA MET A 364 21.35 17.40 12.51
C MET A 364 22.24 16.14 12.64
N VAL A 365 23.46 16.22 12.10
CA VAL A 365 24.38 15.05 11.98
C VAL A 365 24.80 14.51 13.35
N GLU A 366 25.11 15.38 14.31
CA GLU A 366 25.57 14.94 15.64
C GLU A 366 24.44 14.26 16.43
N GLU A 367 23.24 14.83 16.37
CA GLU A 367 22.04 14.23 16.95
C GLU A 367 21.74 12.87 16.30
N ALA A 368 21.91 12.75 14.97
CA ALA A 368 21.75 11.47 14.28
C ALA A 368 22.70 10.40 14.82
N ARG A 369 23.99 10.75 14.99
CA ARG A 369 25.00 9.85 15.58
C ARG A 369 24.60 9.44 17.00
N GLN A 370 24.20 10.40 17.82
CA GLN A 370 23.74 10.13 19.19
C GLN A 370 22.54 9.19 19.22
N TYR A 371 21.49 9.46 18.42
CA TYR A 371 20.31 8.60 18.38
C TYR A 371 20.61 7.20 17.86
N PHE A 372 21.50 7.07 16.87
CA PHE A 372 21.92 5.78 16.32
C PHE A 372 22.72 4.94 17.32
N GLU A 373 23.48 5.58 18.21
CA GLU A 373 24.16 4.90 19.30
C GLU A 373 23.17 4.53 20.43
N VAL A 374 22.39 5.51 20.89
CA VAL A 374 21.45 5.39 22.01
C VAL A 374 20.38 4.32 21.73
N MET A 375 19.93 4.15 20.49
CA MET A 375 18.97 3.08 20.15
C MET A 375 19.51 1.70 20.53
N ALA A 376 20.80 1.44 20.33
CA ALA A 376 21.43 0.16 20.64
C ALA A 376 21.84 0.07 22.12
N THR A 377 22.42 1.13 22.67
CA THR A 377 23.02 1.11 24.02
C THR A 377 21.99 1.30 25.14
N LYS A 378 21.06 2.24 25.02
CA LYS A 378 20.02 2.55 26.03
C LYS A 378 18.77 1.71 25.82
N TYR A 379 18.33 1.56 24.57
CA TYR A 379 17.04 0.94 24.25
C TYR A 379 17.13 -0.51 23.78
N SER A 380 18.34 -1.06 23.61
CA SER A 380 18.56 -2.44 23.13
C SER A 380 17.86 -2.74 21.79
N ILE A 381 17.65 -1.71 20.95
CA ILE A 381 17.05 -1.85 19.63
C ILE A 381 18.15 -2.14 18.64
N THR A 382 18.08 -3.30 17.99
CA THR A 382 19.04 -3.67 16.93
C THR A 382 18.77 -2.85 15.66
N PRO A 383 19.76 -2.12 15.12
CA PRO A 383 19.59 -1.38 13.88
C PRO A 383 19.21 -2.29 12.70
N LYS A 384 18.10 -1.94 12.05
CA LYS A 384 17.62 -2.53 10.78
C LYS A 384 18.10 -1.74 9.58
N VAL A 385 17.93 -2.31 8.37
CA VAL A 385 18.32 -1.71 7.08
C VAL A 385 17.81 -0.28 6.95
N GLU A 386 16.59 0.02 7.41
CA GLU A 386 15.99 1.34 7.33
C GLU A 386 16.74 2.39 8.18
N HIS A 387 17.23 2.01 9.37
CA HIS A 387 18.00 2.90 10.24
C HIS A 387 19.36 3.23 9.64
N TYR A 388 20.04 2.21 9.08
CA TYR A 388 21.29 2.42 8.35
C TYR A 388 21.06 3.31 7.13
N GLY A 389 19.98 3.11 6.38
CA GLY A 389 19.62 3.97 5.25
C GLY A 389 19.41 5.42 5.65
N ALA A 390 18.73 5.69 6.75
CA ALA A 390 18.56 7.06 7.26
C ALA A 390 19.89 7.70 7.70
N MET A 391 20.78 6.94 8.35
CA MET A 391 22.11 7.44 8.71
C MET A 391 23.00 7.69 7.48
N VAL A 392 22.99 6.79 6.51
CA VAL A 392 23.72 6.96 5.24
C VAL A 392 23.20 8.18 4.50
N ASP A 393 21.89 8.42 4.46
CA ASP A 393 21.29 9.63 3.88
C ASP A 393 21.75 10.90 4.62
N THR A 394 21.77 10.88 5.96
CA THR A 394 22.24 12.01 6.78
C THR A 394 23.70 12.36 6.49
N LEU A 395 24.60 11.37 6.54
CA LEU A 395 26.02 11.56 6.26
C LEU A 395 26.27 11.96 4.80
N SER A 396 25.51 11.37 3.87
CA SER A 396 25.54 11.70 2.45
C SER A 396 25.19 13.16 2.19
N ARG A 397 24.12 13.68 2.80
CA ARG A 397 23.71 15.10 2.67
C ARG A 397 24.69 16.07 3.33
N ALA A 398 25.44 15.62 4.32
CA ALA A 398 26.50 16.38 4.96
C ALA A 398 27.82 16.37 4.16
N GLY A 399 27.93 15.57 3.10
CA GLY A 399 29.15 15.40 2.31
C GLY A 399 30.20 14.48 2.96
N LEU A 400 29.85 13.78 4.05
CA LEU A 400 30.73 12.87 4.79
C LEU A 400 30.73 11.47 4.14
N LEU A 401 31.14 11.41 2.87
CA LEU A 401 30.98 10.21 2.03
C LEU A 401 31.83 9.02 2.50
N ASP A 402 33.03 9.26 3.01
CA ASP A 402 33.91 8.20 3.50
C ASP A 402 33.35 7.56 4.77
N GLU A 403 32.78 8.36 5.67
CA GLU A 403 32.09 7.88 6.88
C GLU A 403 30.82 7.10 6.50
N ALA A 404 30.04 7.61 5.55
CA ALA A 404 28.86 6.93 5.03
C ALA A 404 29.21 5.56 4.44
N TYR A 405 30.28 5.47 3.64
CA TYR A 405 30.75 4.21 3.09
C TYR A 405 31.28 3.26 4.19
N GLY A 406 32.04 3.78 5.15
CA GLY A 406 32.48 3.03 6.33
C GLY A 406 31.30 2.41 7.11
N LEU A 407 30.23 3.17 7.30
CA LEU A 407 29.01 2.70 7.94
C LEU A 407 28.36 1.55 7.16
N VAL A 408 28.22 1.67 5.83
CA VAL A 408 27.68 0.60 4.97
C VAL A 408 28.51 -0.68 5.10
N ARG A 409 29.84 -0.57 5.12
CA ARG A 409 30.73 -1.73 5.29
C ARG A 409 30.65 -2.39 6.66
N SER A 410 30.28 -1.62 7.69
CA SER A 410 30.11 -2.12 9.06
C SER A 410 28.78 -2.86 9.29
N MET A 411 27.86 -2.81 8.32
CA MET A 411 26.53 -3.41 8.46
C MET A 411 26.63 -4.93 8.63
N LYS A 412 25.99 -5.46 9.69
CA LYS A 412 25.83 -6.91 9.90
C LYS A 412 24.75 -7.53 9.01
N ILE A 413 24.02 -6.70 8.27
CA ILE A 413 22.91 -7.07 7.39
C ILE A 413 23.27 -6.60 5.99
N LYS A 414 22.89 -7.37 4.96
CA LYS A 414 23.13 -7.00 3.56
C LYS A 414 22.47 -5.63 3.27
N PRO A 415 23.23 -4.63 2.78
CA PRO A 415 22.64 -3.35 2.37
C PRO A 415 21.67 -3.54 1.21
N ASP A 416 20.58 -2.79 1.22
CA ASP A 416 19.59 -2.83 0.14
C ASP A 416 19.94 -1.87 -1.01
N ALA A 417 19.19 -1.95 -2.10
CA ALA A 417 19.40 -1.09 -3.27
C ALA A 417 19.10 0.40 -2.98
N VAL A 418 18.41 0.73 -1.89
CA VAL A 418 18.09 2.12 -1.53
C VAL A 418 19.30 2.78 -0.88
N ILE A 419 19.99 2.07 0.02
CA ILE A 419 21.23 2.54 0.66
C ILE A 419 22.29 2.86 -0.39
N TRP A 420 22.59 1.90 -1.28
CA TRP A 420 23.58 2.09 -2.34
C TRP A 420 23.22 3.24 -3.28
N ARG A 421 21.94 3.35 -3.67
CA ARG A 421 21.45 4.46 -4.49
C ARG A 421 21.60 5.81 -3.80
N THR A 422 21.38 5.87 -2.49
CA THR A 422 21.51 7.09 -1.69
C THR A 422 22.97 7.55 -1.65
N LEU A 423 23.89 6.64 -1.38
CA LEU A 423 25.32 6.95 -1.38
C LEU A 423 25.81 7.33 -2.79
N PHE A 424 25.38 6.62 -3.84
CA PHE A 424 25.75 6.93 -5.22
C PHE A 424 25.24 8.32 -5.66
N ASN A 425 23.99 8.68 -5.31
CA ASN A 425 23.46 10.04 -5.52
C ASN A 425 24.36 11.10 -4.87
N ALA A 426 24.85 10.84 -3.66
CA ALA A 426 25.73 11.74 -2.95
C ALA A 426 27.11 11.84 -3.64
N CYS A 427 27.69 10.72 -4.08
CA CYS A 427 28.90 10.71 -4.89
C CYS A 427 28.75 11.56 -6.17
N CYS A 428 27.58 11.50 -6.82
CA CYS A 428 27.27 12.35 -7.97
C CYS A 428 27.25 13.84 -7.59
N ARG A 429 26.57 14.18 -6.48
CA ARG A 429 26.44 15.56 -5.99
C ARG A 429 27.80 16.17 -5.63
N TYR A 430 28.64 15.44 -4.91
CA TYR A 430 29.96 15.91 -4.45
C TYR A 430 31.10 15.55 -5.42
N ARG A 431 30.79 15.01 -6.60
CA ARG A 431 31.75 14.64 -7.66
C ARG A 431 32.86 13.68 -7.19
N GLN A 432 32.53 12.73 -6.32
CA GLN A 432 33.45 11.72 -5.81
C GLN A 432 33.46 10.51 -6.77
N THR A 433 34.35 10.56 -7.77
CA THR A 433 34.35 9.61 -8.88
C THR A 433 34.65 8.18 -8.46
N LYS A 434 35.69 7.98 -7.64
CA LYS A 434 36.14 6.65 -7.20
C LYS A 434 35.07 5.93 -6.38
N LEU A 435 34.50 6.62 -5.38
CA LEU A 435 33.45 6.03 -4.57
C LEU A 435 32.17 5.81 -5.38
N GLY A 436 31.86 6.70 -6.34
CA GLY A 436 30.75 6.54 -7.27
C GLY A 436 30.83 5.23 -8.05
N GLU A 437 31.99 4.85 -8.60
CA GLU A 437 32.17 3.58 -9.31
C GLU A 437 31.97 2.35 -8.41
N ILE A 438 32.56 2.36 -7.21
CA ILE A 438 32.41 1.27 -6.23
C ILE A 438 30.92 1.07 -5.88
N THR A 439 30.23 2.16 -5.54
CA THR A 439 28.81 2.09 -5.17
C THR A 439 27.95 1.63 -6.34
N PHE A 440 28.34 1.93 -7.58
CA PHE A 440 27.66 1.48 -8.77
C PHE A 440 27.79 -0.04 -8.99
N GLU A 441 28.99 -0.61 -8.82
CA GLU A 441 29.20 -2.06 -8.95
C GLU A 441 28.36 -2.88 -7.97
N GLU A 442 28.15 -2.35 -6.75
CA GLU A 442 27.30 -2.95 -5.73
C GLU A 442 25.79 -2.84 -6.03
N MET A 443 25.38 -1.95 -6.95
CA MET A 443 23.98 -1.78 -7.37
C MET A 443 23.52 -2.88 -8.34
N MET A 444 23.25 -4.07 -7.79
CA MET A 444 22.79 -5.27 -8.54
C MET A 444 21.43 -5.12 -9.27
N CYS A 445 20.65 -4.06 -9.03
CA CYS A 445 19.29 -3.88 -9.57
C CYS A 445 19.00 -2.42 -9.96
N LEU A 446 19.48 -2.02 -11.15
CA LEU A 446 19.29 -0.67 -11.68
C LEU A 446 17.86 -0.47 -12.21
N GLY A 447 17.14 0.49 -11.62
CA GLY A 447 15.87 1.01 -12.12
C GLY A 447 16.06 2.07 -13.20
N SER A 448 14.97 2.52 -13.82
CA SER A 448 15.03 3.52 -14.91
C SER A 448 15.66 4.87 -14.54
N GLY A 449 15.54 5.27 -13.26
CA GLY A 449 16.16 6.49 -12.73
C GLY A 449 17.67 6.36 -12.58
N ASP A 450 18.14 5.17 -12.22
CA ASP A 450 19.55 4.90 -11.91
C ASP A 450 20.42 4.99 -13.17
N TYR A 451 19.91 4.51 -14.31
CA TYR A 451 20.56 4.69 -15.60
C TYR A 451 20.68 6.16 -16.02
N THR A 452 19.68 6.98 -15.69
CA THR A 452 19.72 8.42 -16.03
C THR A 452 20.75 9.12 -15.16
N LEU A 453 20.79 8.79 -13.87
CA LEU A 453 21.75 9.30 -12.91
C LEU A 453 23.19 8.89 -13.26
N LEU A 454 23.40 7.63 -13.68
CA LEU A 454 24.70 7.11 -14.07
C LEU A 454 25.22 7.75 -15.37
N SER A 455 24.35 7.94 -16.37
CA SER A 455 24.72 8.68 -17.57
C SER A 455 25.12 10.11 -17.22
N ASN A 456 24.34 10.78 -16.36
CA ASN A 456 24.66 12.12 -15.88
C ASN A 456 26.00 12.14 -15.12
N PHE A 457 26.29 11.13 -14.29
CA PHE A 457 27.54 10.98 -13.56
C PHE A 457 28.75 10.90 -14.50
N TYR A 458 28.73 10.00 -15.49
CA TYR A 458 29.82 9.88 -16.46
C TYR A 458 29.97 11.13 -17.33
N SER A 459 28.86 11.72 -17.78
CA SER A 459 28.88 12.99 -18.51
C SER A 459 29.50 14.12 -17.68
N SER A 460 29.17 14.22 -16.38
CA SER A 460 29.77 15.22 -15.48
C SER A 460 31.27 15.00 -15.22
N ALA A 461 31.75 13.78 -15.42
CA ALA A 461 33.16 13.41 -15.36
C ALA A 461 33.86 13.47 -16.74
N ASN A 462 33.22 14.04 -17.77
CA ASN A 462 33.68 14.11 -19.17
C ASN A 462 33.95 12.74 -19.83
N ARG A 463 33.30 11.68 -19.36
CA ARG A 463 33.42 10.30 -19.89
C ARG A 463 32.21 9.96 -20.75
N TRP A 464 32.17 10.54 -21.95
CA TRP A 464 31.01 10.44 -22.85
C TRP A 464 30.77 9.01 -23.36
N ASP A 465 31.84 8.26 -23.66
CA ASP A 465 31.75 6.88 -24.16
C ASP A 465 31.07 5.94 -23.16
N ASP A 466 31.41 6.08 -21.87
CA ASP A 466 30.77 5.32 -20.78
C ASP A 466 29.30 5.70 -20.61
N SER A 467 28.97 7.00 -20.77
CA SER A 467 27.59 7.48 -20.77
C SER A 467 26.76 6.85 -21.90
N GLU A 468 27.34 6.71 -23.10
CA GLU A 468 26.68 6.02 -24.22
C GLU A 468 26.49 4.52 -23.98
N GLU A 469 27.47 3.84 -23.39
CA GLU A 469 27.36 2.41 -23.03
C GLU A 469 26.17 2.20 -22.08
N VAL A 470 26.03 3.07 -21.08
CA VAL A 470 24.91 3.04 -20.12
C VAL A 470 23.56 3.17 -20.83
N TRP A 471 23.46 4.04 -21.84
CA TRP A 471 22.25 4.16 -22.68
C TRP A 471 21.99 2.90 -23.50
N ARG A 472 23.05 2.26 -24.03
CA ARG A 472 22.95 1.03 -24.81
C ARG A 472 22.45 -0.13 -23.96
N GLU A 473 23.01 -0.31 -22.77
CA GLU A 473 22.57 -1.32 -21.80
C GLU A 473 21.12 -1.13 -21.36
N ARG A 474 20.72 0.12 -21.09
CA ARG A 474 19.32 0.44 -20.76
C ARG A 474 18.35 0.04 -21.88
N LYS A 475 18.72 0.30 -23.15
CA LYS A 475 17.93 -0.09 -24.33
C LYS A 475 17.83 -1.61 -24.45
N LYS A 476 18.94 -2.35 -24.27
CA LYS A 476 18.95 -3.83 -24.27
C LYS A 476 17.98 -4.41 -23.24
N LYS A 477 17.96 -3.86 -22.03
CA LYS A 477 17.06 -4.30 -20.94
C LYS A 477 15.61 -3.81 -21.06
N ARG A 478 15.26 -3.06 -22.13
CA ARG A 478 13.91 -2.50 -22.39
C ARG A 478 13.32 -1.68 -21.22
N ILE A 479 14.18 -1.02 -20.43
CA ILE A 479 13.74 -0.26 -19.26
C ILE A 479 13.18 1.11 -19.67
N ARG A 480 11.87 1.30 -19.48
CA ARG A 480 11.17 2.57 -19.77
C ARG A 480 11.45 3.62 -18.69
N LYS A 481 11.64 4.88 -19.10
CA LYS A 481 11.84 6.02 -18.17
C LYS A 481 10.56 6.26 -17.39
N THR A 482 10.67 6.32 -16.06
CA THR A 482 9.57 6.80 -15.23
C THR A 482 9.34 8.29 -15.53
N LYS A 483 8.15 8.64 -16.02
CA LYS A 483 7.82 10.03 -16.34
C LYS A 483 7.48 10.79 -15.05
N GLY A 484 8.00 12.00 -14.91
CA GLY A 484 7.58 12.93 -13.86
C GLY A 484 6.12 13.31 -14.05
N LEU A 485 5.34 13.15 -12.99
CA LEU A 485 3.94 13.49 -12.92
C LEU A 485 3.73 14.31 -11.65
N SER A 486 3.11 15.47 -11.82
CA SER A 486 2.66 16.29 -10.69
C SER A 486 1.14 16.39 -10.75
N TRP A 487 0.48 16.46 -9.61
CA TRP A 487 -0.98 16.58 -9.56
C TRP A 487 -1.43 17.47 -8.42
N VAL A 488 -2.65 17.98 -8.58
CA VAL A 488 -3.36 18.77 -7.56
C VAL A 488 -4.75 18.21 -7.37
N GLU A 489 -5.27 18.36 -6.16
CA GLU A 489 -6.64 17.99 -5.81
C GLU A 489 -7.45 19.28 -5.61
N LEU A 490 -8.37 19.57 -6.53
CA LEU A 490 -9.22 20.77 -6.50
C LEU A 490 -10.66 20.38 -6.84
N GLY A 491 -11.63 20.91 -6.09
CA GLY A 491 -13.05 20.62 -6.32
C GLY A 491 -13.41 19.13 -6.23
N GLY A 492 -12.69 18.34 -5.44
CA GLY A 492 -12.89 16.88 -5.33
C GLY A 492 -12.37 16.07 -6.51
N SER A 493 -11.68 16.70 -7.48
CA SER A 493 -11.08 16.04 -8.64
C SER A 493 -9.55 16.13 -8.61
N ILE A 494 -8.88 15.11 -9.13
CA ILE A 494 -7.41 15.08 -9.27
C ILE A 494 -7.03 15.52 -10.68
N HIS A 495 -6.28 16.60 -10.78
CA HIS A 495 -5.75 17.13 -12.04
C HIS A 495 -4.26 16.82 -12.13
N ALA A 496 -3.86 16.02 -13.14
CA ALA A 496 -2.50 15.53 -13.28
C ALA A 496 -1.80 16.11 -14.51
N PHE A 497 -0.55 16.51 -14.34
CA PHE A 497 0.26 17.24 -15.31
C PHE A 497 1.55 16.49 -15.61
N LYS A 498 1.87 16.39 -16.89
CA LYS A 498 3.14 15.89 -17.40
C LYS A 498 3.93 17.09 -17.92
N ALA A 499 5.26 17.03 -17.83
CA ALA A 499 6.10 18.08 -18.39
C ALA A 499 5.79 18.26 -19.89
N GLY A 500 5.56 19.51 -20.32
CA GLY A 500 5.15 19.85 -21.69
C GLY A 500 3.77 19.33 -22.14
N GLY A 501 2.96 18.80 -21.22
CA GLY A 501 1.67 18.20 -21.55
C GLY A 501 0.60 19.25 -21.89
N ARG A 502 -0.14 19.02 -22.98
CA ARG A 502 -1.26 19.86 -23.47
C ARG A 502 -2.62 19.15 -23.45
N SER A 503 -2.74 18.06 -22.69
CA SER A 503 -3.97 17.24 -22.68
C SER A 503 -5.06 17.75 -21.74
N HIS A 504 -4.84 18.84 -21.01
CA HIS A 504 -5.78 19.36 -20.02
C HIS A 504 -6.81 20.30 -20.68
N PRO A 505 -8.09 20.29 -20.30
CA PRO A 505 -9.10 21.18 -20.89
C PRO A 505 -8.73 22.68 -20.78
N ASP A 506 -8.19 23.08 -19.62
CA ASP A 506 -7.75 24.47 -19.37
C ASP A 506 -6.31 24.78 -19.85
N THR A 507 -5.76 24.04 -20.82
CA THR A 507 -4.33 24.14 -21.20
C THR A 507 -3.91 25.58 -21.51
N ASP A 508 -4.65 26.31 -22.33
CA ASP A 508 -4.24 27.66 -22.75
C ASP A 508 -4.17 28.64 -21.58
N GLY A 509 -5.15 28.59 -20.68
CA GLY A 509 -5.15 29.40 -19.46
C GLY A 509 -4.00 29.05 -18.51
N ILE A 510 -3.68 27.75 -18.37
CA ILE A 510 -2.56 27.29 -17.55
C ILE A 510 -1.24 27.85 -18.09
N TYR A 511 -1.01 27.76 -19.40
CA TYR A 511 0.22 28.25 -20.02
C TYR A 511 0.33 29.77 -19.98
N GLN A 512 -0.79 30.50 -20.09
CA GLN A 512 -0.81 31.94 -19.93
C GLN A 512 -0.41 32.36 -18.50
N VAL A 513 -0.97 31.70 -17.49
CA VAL A 513 -0.60 31.94 -16.08
C VAL A 513 0.86 31.57 -15.85
N LEU A 514 1.31 30.41 -16.33
CA LEU A 514 2.69 29.97 -16.20
C LEU A 514 3.68 30.98 -16.80
N HIS A 515 3.40 31.49 -18.00
CA HIS A 515 4.24 32.49 -18.64
C HIS A 515 4.29 33.80 -17.84
N GLY A 516 3.13 34.26 -17.35
CA GLY A 516 3.06 35.45 -16.47
C GLY A 516 3.84 35.27 -15.17
N LEU A 517 3.73 34.11 -14.53
CA LEU A 517 4.49 33.77 -13.32
C LEU A 517 6.00 33.70 -13.59
N SER A 518 6.42 33.05 -14.68
CA SER A 518 7.84 32.96 -15.05
C SER A 518 8.44 34.33 -15.35
N LYS A 519 7.70 35.23 -16.00
CA LYS A 519 8.15 36.62 -16.22
C LYS A 519 8.35 37.36 -14.91
N ARG A 520 7.39 37.25 -13.98
CA ARG A 520 7.48 37.87 -12.64
C ARG A 520 8.62 37.27 -11.81
N ALA A 521 8.84 35.97 -11.90
CA ALA A 521 9.95 35.30 -11.22
C ALA A 521 11.30 35.84 -11.72
N LYS A 522 11.49 35.99 -13.04
CA LYS A 522 12.73 36.56 -13.62
C LYS A 522 12.98 37.99 -13.12
N VAL A 523 11.93 38.82 -12.96
CA VAL A 523 12.05 40.18 -12.40
C VAL A 523 12.50 40.17 -10.93
N GLU A 524 12.09 39.18 -10.15
CA GLU A 524 12.52 39.01 -8.75
C GLU A 524 13.90 38.31 -8.61
N GLY A 525 14.60 38.06 -9.72
CA GLY A 525 15.95 37.49 -9.72
C GLY A 525 16.02 35.97 -9.90
N TYR A 526 14.95 35.32 -10.35
CA TYR A 526 14.99 33.90 -10.73
C TYR A 526 15.80 33.70 -12.01
N THR A 527 16.86 32.89 -11.93
CA THR A 527 17.64 32.42 -13.07
C THR A 527 17.47 30.90 -13.22
N PRO A 528 17.00 30.40 -14.39
CA PRO A 528 16.90 28.96 -14.62
C PRO A 528 18.26 28.27 -14.49
N LEU A 529 18.32 27.13 -13.79
CA LEU A 529 19.55 26.36 -13.62
C LEU A 529 19.80 25.46 -14.84
N THR A 530 20.25 26.03 -15.95
CA THR A 530 20.42 25.32 -17.24
C THR A 530 21.46 24.21 -17.18
N GLU A 531 22.44 24.30 -16.27
CA GLU A 531 23.43 23.25 -15.97
C GLU A 531 22.80 21.89 -15.60
N LEU A 532 21.55 21.89 -15.12
CA LEU A 532 20.81 20.67 -14.78
C LEU A 532 20.29 19.91 -16.00
N VAL A 533 20.29 20.54 -17.18
CA VAL A 533 19.85 19.92 -18.44
C VAL A 533 21.08 19.40 -19.20
N MET A 534 21.57 18.24 -18.78
CA MET A 534 22.73 17.57 -19.41
C MET A 534 22.37 16.84 -20.71
N LYS A 535 21.63 17.51 -21.59
CA LYS A 535 21.46 17.12 -22.99
C LYS A 535 22.24 18.08 -23.87
N ASP A 536 22.79 17.58 -24.95
CA ASP A 536 23.40 18.39 -26.01
C ASP A 536 22.30 19.10 -26.81
N VAL A 537 21.76 20.17 -26.23
CA VAL A 537 20.71 21.04 -26.77
C VAL A 537 21.09 22.49 -26.42
N SER A 538 20.59 23.46 -27.19
CA SER A 538 20.92 24.87 -26.97
C SER A 538 20.48 25.33 -25.57
N GLU A 539 21.18 26.32 -24.99
CA GLU A 539 20.81 26.91 -23.69
C GLU A 539 19.34 27.39 -23.66
N GLU A 540 18.84 27.90 -24.79
CA GLU A 540 17.45 28.31 -24.98
C GLU A 540 16.48 27.12 -24.85
N GLU A 541 16.81 25.98 -25.46
CA GLU A 541 16.02 24.76 -25.36
C GLU A 541 16.12 24.15 -23.94
N ARG A 542 17.24 24.34 -23.23
CA ARG A 542 17.38 23.97 -21.81
C ARG A 542 16.43 24.79 -20.94
N GLU A 543 16.38 26.11 -21.11
CA GLU A 543 15.46 27.00 -20.38
C GLU A 543 13.98 26.68 -20.67
N GLU A 544 13.63 26.46 -21.94
CA GLU A 544 12.26 26.13 -22.32
C GLU A 544 11.78 24.81 -21.68
N ASN A 545 12.65 23.80 -21.67
CA ASN A 545 12.37 22.52 -21.01
C ASN A 545 12.13 22.68 -19.49
N LEU A 546 12.91 23.53 -18.82
CA LEU A 546 12.75 23.83 -17.39
C LEU A 546 11.47 24.62 -17.09
N THR A 547 11.01 25.43 -18.04
CA THR A 547 9.81 26.25 -17.88
C THR A 547 8.54 25.41 -17.84
N VAL A 548 8.49 24.31 -18.61
CA VAL A 548 7.31 23.45 -18.74
C VAL A 548 7.32 22.23 -17.84
N HIS A 549 8.02 22.29 -16.71
CA HIS A 549 8.01 21.23 -15.71
C HIS A 549 6.60 20.99 -15.15
N SER A 550 6.32 19.72 -14.83
CA SER A 550 5.00 19.28 -14.35
C SER A 550 4.56 20.02 -13.09
N GLU A 551 5.50 20.36 -12.21
CA GLU A 551 5.24 21.06 -10.96
C GLU A 551 4.79 22.51 -11.22
N LYS A 552 5.45 23.20 -12.15
CA LYS A 552 5.13 24.58 -12.50
C LYS A 552 3.74 24.66 -13.16
N LEU A 553 3.42 23.69 -14.01
CA LEU A 553 2.07 23.53 -14.59
C LEU A 553 1.00 23.30 -13.51
N ALA A 554 1.28 22.45 -12.52
CA ALA A 554 0.37 22.18 -11.41
C ALA A 554 0.13 23.42 -10.53
N VAL A 555 1.18 24.21 -10.24
CA VAL A 555 1.06 25.49 -9.53
C VAL A 555 0.26 26.49 -10.36
N ALA A 556 0.57 26.64 -11.66
CA ALA A 556 -0.13 27.56 -12.54
C ALA A 556 -1.62 27.23 -12.64
N TYR A 557 -1.99 25.95 -12.76
CA TYR A 557 -3.39 25.52 -12.71
C TYR A 557 -4.06 25.86 -11.38
N SER A 558 -3.35 25.66 -10.26
CA SER A 558 -3.90 26.00 -8.94
C SER A 558 -4.15 27.50 -8.81
N VAL A 559 -3.22 28.33 -9.27
CA VAL A 559 -3.39 29.80 -9.31
C VAL A 559 -4.58 30.19 -10.19
N LEU A 560 -4.75 29.55 -11.35
CA LEU A 560 -5.87 29.81 -12.26
C LEU A 560 -7.23 29.51 -11.62
N LYS A 561 -7.32 28.47 -10.78
CA LYS A 561 -8.61 27.97 -10.25
C LYS A 561 -8.92 28.40 -8.82
N THR A 562 -8.01 29.09 -8.13
CA THR A 562 -8.19 29.46 -6.72
C THR A 562 -7.96 30.95 -6.48
N GLY A 563 -8.68 31.50 -5.51
CA GLY A 563 -8.57 32.91 -5.15
C GLY A 563 -7.24 33.27 -4.48
N PRO A 564 -6.87 34.57 -4.45
CA PRO A 564 -5.72 35.07 -3.70
C PRO A 564 -5.73 34.60 -2.24
N GLY A 565 -4.54 34.37 -1.67
CA GLY A 565 -4.39 33.91 -0.27
C GLY A 565 -4.70 32.43 -0.01
N THR A 566 -5.28 31.69 -0.96
CA THR A 566 -5.55 30.25 -0.77
C THR A 566 -4.23 29.45 -0.73
N GLU A 567 -4.10 28.43 0.11
CA GLU A 567 -2.91 27.55 0.06
C GLU A 567 -2.89 26.71 -1.22
N ILE A 568 -1.73 26.55 -1.85
CA ILE A 568 -1.56 25.69 -3.04
C ILE A 568 -0.92 24.38 -2.60
N MET A 569 -1.55 23.25 -2.91
CA MET A 569 -1.02 21.92 -2.62
C MET A 569 -0.70 21.19 -3.93
N VAL A 570 0.56 20.81 -4.11
CA VAL A 570 1.01 20.01 -5.25
C VAL A 570 1.67 18.75 -4.74
N SER A 571 1.43 17.63 -5.42
CA SER A 571 2.12 16.36 -5.16
C SER A 571 2.87 15.91 -6.41
N LYS A 572 4.04 15.30 -6.21
CA LYS A 572 4.92 14.78 -7.26
C LYS A 572 5.37 13.35 -6.96
N ASN A 573 5.44 12.53 -8.00
CA ASN A 573 5.89 11.13 -7.89
C ASN A 573 7.41 10.93 -7.82
N LEU A 574 8.18 11.99 -8.10
CA LEU A 574 9.64 12.04 -8.07
C LEU A 574 10.08 13.16 -7.12
N GLN A 575 11.36 13.17 -6.73
CA GLN A 575 11.95 14.29 -6.00
C GLN A 575 11.82 15.59 -6.83
N THR A 576 11.54 16.70 -6.16
CA THR A 576 11.52 18.03 -6.81
C THR A 576 12.92 18.36 -7.32
N CYS A 577 13.05 18.98 -8.50
CA CYS A 577 14.37 19.40 -9.01
C CYS A 577 14.76 20.79 -8.48
N SER A 578 16.06 21.10 -8.45
CA SER A 578 16.56 22.35 -7.85
C SER A 578 15.96 23.59 -8.48
N ASP A 579 15.79 23.56 -9.80
CA ASP A 579 15.12 24.63 -10.54
C ASP A 579 13.66 24.87 -10.11
N CYS A 580 12.85 23.81 -9.95
CA CYS A 580 11.47 23.94 -9.49
C CYS A 580 11.40 24.43 -8.04
N HIS A 581 12.34 23.99 -7.20
CA HIS A 581 12.43 24.42 -5.81
C HIS A 581 12.71 25.92 -5.70
N GLU A 582 13.72 26.42 -6.41
CA GLU A 582 14.07 27.85 -6.44
C GLU A 582 12.93 28.69 -7.02
N TRP A 583 12.33 28.21 -8.12
CA TRP A 583 11.18 28.87 -8.70
C TRP A 583 10.00 28.96 -7.71
N MET A 584 9.71 27.90 -6.94
CA MET A 584 8.62 27.91 -5.95
C MET A 584 8.87 28.87 -4.79
N LYS A 585 10.11 28.99 -4.32
CA LYS A 585 10.48 30.01 -3.32
C LYS A 585 10.06 31.38 -3.82
N ILE A 586 10.54 31.77 -4.99
CA ILE A 586 10.26 33.09 -5.58
C ILE A 586 8.76 33.27 -5.84
N ILE A 587 8.08 32.26 -6.39
CA ILE A 587 6.65 32.33 -6.65
C ILE A 587 5.81 32.45 -5.37
N SER A 588 6.21 31.82 -4.26
CA SER A 588 5.51 31.98 -2.97
C SER A 588 5.52 33.44 -2.48
N LYS A 589 6.65 34.14 -2.66
CA LYS A 589 6.80 35.57 -2.38
C LYS A 589 5.97 36.42 -3.33
N VAL A 590 6.12 36.19 -4.63
CA VAL A 590 5.42 36.89 -5.72
C VAL A 590 3.90 36.82 -5.57
N LEU A 591 3.37 35.66 -5.18
CA LEU A 591 1.94 35.46 -5.02
C LEU A 591 1.42 35.84 -3.63
N CYS A 592 2.31 36.03 -2.63
CA CYS A 592 1.94 36.11 -1.22
C CYS A 592 1.04 34.91 -0.82
N ARG A 593 1.43 33.71 -1.25
CA ARG A 593 0.69 32.46 -1.02
C ARG A 593 1.64 31.38 -0.53
N VAL A 594 1.13 30.55 0.38
CA VAL A 594 1.80 29.32 0.80
C VAL A 594 1.66 28.28 -0.31
N ILE A 595 2.78 27.67 -0.69
CA ILE A 595 2.82 26.54 -1.63
C ILE A 595 3.39 25.34 -0.86
N ILE A 596 2.61 24.29 -0.73
CA ILE A 596 3.05 23.02 -0.14
C ILE A 596 3.28 22.04 -1.29
N MET A 597 4.54 21.62 -1.45
CA MET A 597 4.94 20.59 -2.39
C MET A 597 5.25 19.29 -1.64
N ARG A 598 4.48 18.24 -1.90
CA ARG A 598 4.81 16.88 -1.49
C ARG A 598 5.58 16.21 -2.60
N ASP A 599 6.86 15.90 -2.36
CA ASP A 599 7.61 15.04 -3.27
C ASP A 599 7.61 13.58 -2.78
N ARG A 600 8.47 12.73 -3.35
CA ARG A 600 8.57 11.32 -2.97
C ARG A 600 9.10 11.12 -1.54
N VAL A 601 9.90 12.05 -1.04
CA VAL A 601 10.69 11.91 0.20
C VAL A 601 10.05 12.69 1.33
N ARG A 602 9.56 13.91 1.07
CA ARG A 602 9.13 14.85 2.11
C ARG A 602 8.17 15.94 1.59
N PHE A 603 7.78 16.81 2.50
CA PHE A 603 7.06 18.05 2.21
C PHE A 603 8.02 19.24 2.19
N HIS A 604 7.75 20.16 1.29
CA HIS A 604 8.39 21.47 1.21
C HIS A 604 7.29 22.51 1.34
N ARG A 605 7.35 23.35 2.37
CA ARG A 605 6.45 24.49 2.55
C ARG A 605 7.19 25.75 2.10
N PHE A 606 6.76 26.32 0.98
CA PHE A 606 7.27 27.57 0.46
C PHE A 606 6.40 28.73 0.92
N GLU A 607 6.99 29.68 1.61
CA GLU A 607 6.31 30.83 2.19
C GLU A 607 7.26 32.03 2.23
N GLY A 608 6.82 33.17 1.70
CA GLY A 608 7.58 34.42 1.76
C GLY A 608 8.94 34.42 1.04
N GLY A 609 9.21 33.47 0.14
CA GLY A 609 10.53 33.33 -0.49
C GLY A 609 11.45 32.30 0.16
N CYS A 610 11.02 31.71 1.28
CA CYS A 610 11.76 30.67 1.99
C CYS A 610 11.10 29.31 1.80
N CYS A 611 11.85 28.24 2.04
CA CYS A 611 11.34 26.87 2.11
C CYS A 611 11.59 26.31 3.50
N SER A 612 10.68 25.50 4.04
CA SER A 612 10.80 24.82 5.34
C SER A 612 11.97 23.85 5.49
N CYS A 613 12.83 23.73 4.48
CA CYS A 613 14.03 22.92 4.53
C CYS A 613 15.33 23.70 4.58
N ASP A 614 15.27 25.04 4.57
CA ASP A 614 16.45 25.91 4.60
C ASP A 614 17.50 25.57 3.53
N ASP A 615 17.02 25.15 2.34
CA ASP A 615 17.82 24.68 1.20
C ASP A 615 18.71 23.45 1.48
N TYR A 616 18.48 22.76 2.61
CA TYR A 616 19.11 21.49 2.97
C TYR A 616 18.28 20.30 2.47
N TRP A 617 18.55 19.81 1.26
CA TRP A 617 17.72 18.75 0.65
C TRP A 617 18.31 17.92 -0.48
#